data_AF-A0A5M8P2X0-F1
#
_entry.id   AF-A0A5M8P2X0-F1
#
_cell.length_a   1.000
_cell.length_b   1.000
_cell.length_c   1.000
_cell.angle_alpha   90.00
_cell.angle_beta   90.00
_cell.angle_gamma   90.00
#
_symmetry.space_group_name_H-M   'P 1'
#
loop_
_entity.id
_entity.type
_entity.pdbx_description
1 polymer ?
#
loop_
_entity_poly.entity_id
_entity_poly.type
_entity_poly.pdbx_seq_one_letter_code
_entity_poly.pdbx_strand_id
1 'polypeptide(L)'
;MSVKIGKLLPDNTVRHIDIFAGGISSETIFTLKNFYSTEKRIDALLELGNLNHIGPSPYGRCTDKYDFAHCYAAIRDNGANKKKNEALLSENKEAFTKLAGLCYLYENAKWMILIGDRCESIDFFQIIESINHRQFYNFEIYEFQKENEFSKVHISFSNWKELKAYADTENKTLYLFRKNRLVTVFNHPLTKKAIV
;
A
#
# COMPACT_ATOMS: atom_id res chain seq x y z
N MET A 1 -11.82 -4.23 11.35
CA MET A 1 -12.36 -4.49 10.00
C MET A 1 -11.71 -5.77 9.52
N SER A 2 -12.46 -6.83 9.21
CA SER A 2 -11.87 -8.06 8.69
C SER A 2 -11.56 -7.88 7.20
N VAL A 3 -10.39 -8.35 6.78
CA VAL A 3 -9.97 -8.38 5.37
C VAL A 3 -9.91 -9.83 4.93
N LYS A 4 -10.36 -10.11 3.71
CA LYS A 4 -10.36 -11.47 3.15
C LYS A 4 -9.31 -11.58 2.03
N ILE A 5 -8.59 -12.69 1.97
CA ILE A 5 -7.81 -13.09 0.80
C ILE A 5 -8.43 -14.35 0.23
N GLY A 6 -8.73 -14.35 -1.07
CA GLY A 6 -9.28 -15.50 -1.77
C GLY A 6 -8.58 -15.81 -3.08
N LYS A 7 -8.74 -17.05 -3.54
CA LYS A 7 -8.38 -17.52 -4.88
C LYS A 7 -9.62 -18.11 -5.54
N LEU A 8 -9.93 -17.67 -6.76
CA LEU A 8 -10.97 -18.27 -7.59
C LEU A 8 -10.49 -19.65 -8.07
N LEU A 9 -11.31 -20.67 -7.84
CA LEU A 9 -11.05 -22.05 -8.25
C LEU A 9 -11.71 -22.36 -9.61
N PRO A 10 -11.27 -23.41 -10.32
CA PRO A 10 -11.83 -23.79 -11.63
C PRO A 10 -13.33 -24.12 -11.61
N ASP A 11 -13.88 -24.51 -10.46
CA ASP A 11 -15.31 -24.79 -10.25
C ASP A 11 -16.14 -23.54 -9.92
N ASN A 12 -15.56 -22.35 -10.11
CA ASN A 12 -16.11 -21.04 -9.76
C ASN A 12 -16.30 -20.77 -8.26
N THR A 13 -15.89 -21.68 -7.37
CA THR A 13 -15.87 -21.40 -5.94
C THR A 13 -14.66 -20.54 -5.57
N VAL A 14 -14.71 -19.88 -4.40
CA VAL A 14 -13.59 -19.08 -3.90
C VAL A 14 -13.09 -19.70 -2.61
N ARG A 15 -11.83 -20.15 -2.59
CA ARG A 15 -11.14 -20.57 -1.37
C ARG A 15 -10.52 -19.34 -0.71
N HIS A 16 -10.80 -19.10 0.57
CA HIS A 16 -10.37 -17.88 1.23
C HIS A 16 -10.01 -18.03 2.71
N ILE A 17 -9.27 -17.03 3.20
CA ILE A 17 -8.83 -16.87 4.59
C ILE A 17 -9.05 -15.44 5.06
N ASP A 18 -9.00 -15.24 6.37
CA ASP A 18 -9.13 -13.93 7.02
C ASP A 18 -7.77 -13.38 7.41
N ILE A 19 -7.61 -12.06 7.30
CA ILE A 19 -6.50 -11.33 7.92
C ILE A 19 -7.06 -10.43 9.02
N PHE A 20 -6.57 -10.64 10.26
CA PHE A 20 -7.04 -9.90 11.43
C PHE A 20 -6.38 -8.53 11.61
N ALA A 21 -5.09 -8.39 11.29
CA ALA A 21 -4.40 -7.08 11.24
C ALA A 21 -4.28 -6.58 9.80
N GLY A 22 -5.42 -6.54 9.08
CA GLY A 22 -5.49 -6.16 7.68
C GLY A 22 -6.32 -4.89 7.45
N GLY A 23 -5.89 -4.10 6.47
CA GLY A 23 -6.66 -3.01 5.85
C GLY A 23 -6.24 -2.86 4.39
N ILE A 24 -6.68 -1.79 3.73
CA ILE A 24 -6.03 -1.34 2.50
C ILE A 24 -4.70 -0.72 2.92
N SER A 25 -3.62 -1.50 2.88
CA SER A 25 -2.26 -1.00 3.11
C SER A 25 -1.38 -1.28 1.90
N SER A 26 -0.54 -0.31 1.56
CA SER A 26 0.51 -0.43 0.56
C SER A 26 1.29 -1.73 0.73
N GLU A 27 1.66 -2.06 1.96
CA GLU A 27 2.40 -3.28 2.33
C GLU A 27 1.67 -4.56 1.92
N THR A 28 0.37 -4.67 2.18
CA THR A 28 -0.43 -5.86 1.80
C THR A 28 -0.45 -6.00 0.27
N ILE A 29 -0.66 -4.90 -0.44
CA ILE A 29 -0.77 -4.86 -1.89
C ILE A 29 0.57 -5.22 -2.55
N PHE A 30 1.67 -4.63 -2.09
CA PHE A 30 3.02 -4.98 -2.54
C PHE A 30 3.35 -6.44 -2.23
N THR A 31 2.95 -6.92 -1.06
CA THR A 31 3.22 -8.29 -0.65
C THR A 31 2.52 -9.30 -1.56
N LEU A 32 1.21 -9.12 -1.79
CA LEU A 32 0.43 -9.97 -2.69
C LEU A 32 0.98 -9.96 -4.11
N LYS A 33 1.25 -8.77 -4.68
CA LYS A 33 1.75 -8.66 -6.05
C LYS A 33 3.13 -9.31 -6.23
N ASN A 34 4.07 -8.98 -5.35
CA ASN A 34 5.47 -9.32 -5.58
C ASN A 34 5.81 -10.75 -5.13
N PHE A 35 5.22 -11.20 -4.02
CA PHE A 35 5.56 -12.48 -3.44
C PHE A 35 4.50 -13.55 -3.65
N TYR A 36 3.26 -13.20 -3.98
CA TYR A 36 2.19 -14.16 -4.25
C TYR A 36 1.73 -14.07 -5.70
N SER A 37 2.68 -14.07 -6.64
CA SER A 37 2.45 -13.98 -8.08
C SER A 37 2.23 -15.33 -8.79
N THR A 38 2.33 -16.45 -8.06
CA THR A 38 2.20 -17.80 -8.62
C THR A 38 1.17 -18.59 -7.84
N GLU A 39 0.41 -19.42 -8.55
CA GLU A 39 -0.62 -20.26 -7.92
C GLU A 39 -0.08 -21.11 -6.77
N LYS A 40 1.09 -21.73 -6.94
CA LYS A 40 1.73 -22.54 -5.91
C LYS A 40 1.96 -21.78 -4.60
N ARG A 41 2.37 -20.51 -4.67
CA ARG A 41 2.60 -19.69 -3.47
C ARG A 41 1.29 -19.23 -2.84
N ILE A 42 0.27 -18.98 -3.66
CA ILE A 42 -1.06 -18.60 -3.20
C ILE A 42 -1.75 -19.78 -2.52
N ASP A 43 -1.63 -20.98 -3.07
CA ASP A 43 -2.17 -22.18 -2.45
C ASP A 43 -1.49 -22.44 -1.10
N ALA A 44 -0.16 -22.31 -1.02
CA ALA A 44 0.58 -22.37 0.23
C ALA A 44 0.15 -21.30 1.24
N LEU A 45 -0.16 -20.07 0.79
CA LEU A 45 -0.70 -19.01 1.65
C LEU A 45 -2.06 -19.40 2.23
N LEU A 46 -2.98 -19.91 1.40
CA LEU A 46 -4.32 -20.33 1.83
C LEU A 46 -4.27 -21.55 2.77
N GLU A 47 -3.29 -22.44 2.58
CA GLU A 47 -3.07 -23.59 3.47
C GLU A 47 -2.67 -23.21 4.90
N LEU A 48 -2.12 -22.01 5.12
CA LEU A 48 -1.82 -21.51 6.47
C LEU A 48 -3.10 -21.24 7.29
N GLY A 49 -4.23 -21.05 6.62
CA GLY A 49 -5.45 -20.58 7.26
C GLY A 49 -5.40 -19.08 7.57
N ASN A 50 -6.25 -18.65 8.50
CA ASN A 50 -6.35 -17.25 8.91
C ASN A 50 -5.03 -16.72 9.43
N LEU A 51 -4.75 -15.46 9.10
CA LEU A 51 -3.51 -14.78 9.41
C LEU A 51 -3.77 -13.63 10.38
N ASN A 52 -2.87 -13.46 11.34
CA ASN A 52 -2.77 -12.19 12.05
C ASN A 52 -2.15 -11.13 11.15
N HIS A 53 -1.06 -11.49 10.45
CA HIS A 53 -0.32 -10.61 9.55
C HIS A 53 0.16 -11.39 8.32
N ILE A 54 0.16 -10.74 7.16
CA ILE A 54 0.70 -11.29 5.91
C ILE A 54 2.15 -10.84 5.71
N GLY A 55 3.05 -11.80 5.57
CA GLY A 55 4.44 -11.56 5.20
C GLY A 55 4.75 -12.04 3.77
N PRO A 56 5.94 -11.72 3.24
CA PRO A 56 6.41 -12.17 1.93
C PRO A 56 6.41 -13.70 1.74
N SER A 57 6.72 -14.47 2.79
CA SER A 57 6.85 -15.93 2.71
C SER A 57 5.72 -16.65 3.44
N PRO A 58 5.01 -17.58 2.76
CA PRO A 58 4.10 -18.49 3.44
C PRO A 58 4.85 -19.66 4.12
N TYR A 59 6.12 -19.87 3.79
CA TYR A 59 6.95 -20.96 4.29
C TYR A 59 7.76 -20.53 5.50
N GLY A 60 8.11 -21.47 6.40
CA GLY A 60 8.80 -21.17 7.66
C GLY A 60 7.82 -20.81 8.77
N ARG A 61 8.34 -20.55 9.97
CA ARG A 61 7.56 -20.03 11.11
C ARG A 61 7.93 -18.58 11.35
N CYS A 62 6.95 -17.80 11.80
CA CYS A 62 7.20 -16.47 12.33
C CYS A 62 8.04 -16.59 13.61
N THR A 63 9.23 -15.99 13.67
CA THR A 63 10.13 -16.13 14.81
C THR A 63 9.78 -15.18 15.96
N ASP A 64 9.32 -13.97 15.64
CA ASP A 64 8.85 -12.97 16.60
C ASP A 64 7.99 -11.88 15.91
N LYS A 65 7.52 -10.90 16.69
CA LYS A 65 6.68 -9.79 16.22
C LYS A 65 7.36 -8.82 15.22
N TYR A 66 8.66 -8.93 15.02
CA TYR A 66 9.45 -8.14 14.07
C TYR A 66 9.92 -8.97 12.86
N ASP A 67 9.41 -10.21 12.74
CA ASP A 67 9.62 -11.03 11.56
C ASP A 67 8.79 -10.47 10.40
N PHE A 68 9.45 -9.70 9.54
CA PHE A 68 8.88 -9.14 8.32
C PHE A 68 8.98 -10.09 7.11
N ALA A 69 9.56 -11.29 7.28
CA ALA A 69 9.78 -12.23 6.18
C ALA A 69 8.65 -13.26 6.08
N HIS A 70 8.10 -13.70 7.21
CA HIS A 70 7.12 -14.78 7.26
C HIS A 70 5.71 -14.28 7.56
N CYS A 71 4.70 -14.97 7.03
CA CYS A 71 3.33 -14.77 7.53
C CYS A 71 3.24 -15.11 9.00
N TYR A 72 2.35 -14.44 9.73
CA TYR A 72 1.99 -14.80 11.09
C TYR A 72 0.63 -15.50 11.09
N ALA A 73 0.67 -16.83 11.01
CA ALA A 73 -0.51 -17.68 10.83
C ALA A 73 -1.13 -18.09 12.17
N ALA A 74 -2.45 -17.98 12.28
CA ALA A 74 -3.16 -18.26 13.53
C ALA A 74 -2.97 -19.71 13.99
N ILE A 75 -3.02 -20.69 13.07
CA ILE A 75 -2.88 -22.11 13.42
C ILE A 75 -1.42 -22.44 13.75
N ARG A 76 -0.50 -22.13 12.82
CA ARG A 76 0.90 -22.56 12.89
C ARG A 76 1.68 -21.88 14.03
N ASP A 77 1.46 -20.58 14.21
CA ASP A 77 2.30 -19.76 15.08
C ASP A 77 1.62 -19.44 16.43
N ASN A 78 0.27 -19.38 16.47
CA ASN A 78 -0.50 -19.15 17.71
C ASN A 78 -1.17 -20.40 18.29
N GLY A 79 -1.08 -21.55 17.62
CA GLY A 79 -1.78 -22.76 18.05
C GLY A 79 -3.31 -22.63 18.05
N ALA A 80 -3.85 -21.72 17.23
CA ALA A 80 -5.30 -21.51 17.16
C ALA A 80 -6.02 -22.75 16.66
N ASN A 81 -7.31 -22.87 17.03
CA ASN A 81 -8.12 -24.02 16.64
C ASN A 81 -8.22 -24.14 15.12
N LYS A 82 -7.79 -25.30 14.58
CA LYS A 82 -7.76 -25.57 13.14
C LYS A 82 -9.12 -25.38 12.46
N LYS A 83 -10.20 -25.97 13.00
CA LYS A 83 -11.54 -25.91 12.40
C LYS A 83 -12.09 -24.48 12.28
N LYS A 84 -11.64 -23.57 13.15
CA LYS A 84 -12.08 -22.16 13.14
C LYS A 84 -11.20 -21.26 12.25
N ASN A 85 -10.02 -21.73 11.86
CA ASN A 85 -9.02 -20.90 11.20
C ASN A 85 -8.53 -21.48 9.89
N GLU A 86 -9.01 -22.64 9.45
CA GLU A 86 -8.69 -23.16 8.13
C GLU A 86 -9.38 -22.35 7.02
N ALA A 87 -8.85 -22.44 5.81
CA ALA A 87 -9.46 -21.79 4.65
C ALA A 87 -10.88 -22.29 4.42
N LEU A 88 -11.80 -21.36 4.17
CA LEU A 88 -13.19 -21.63 3.88
C LEU A 88 -13.45 -21.56 2.38
N LEU A 89 -14.60 -22.09 1.96
CA LEU A 89 -15.09 -21.99 0.59
C LEU A 89 -16.32 -21.07 0.57
N SER A 90 -16.32 -20.16 -0.38
CA SER A 90 -17.51 -19.42 -0.81
C SER A 90 -18.01 -20.01 -2.12
N GLU A 91 -19.33 -20.04 -2.28
CA GLU A 91 -20.00 -20.61 -3.47
C GLU A 91 -19.53 -19.97 -4.78
N ASN A 92 -19.27 -18.66 -4.76
CA ASN A 92 -18.81 -17.89 -5.90
C ASN A 92 -18.19 -16.55 -5.47
N LYS A 93 -17.68 -15.80 -6.46
CA LYS A 93 -17.11 -14.46 -6.28
C LYS A 93 -18.07 -13.47 -5.62
N GLU A 94 -19.37 -13.53 -5.93
CA GLU A 94 -20.37 -12.61 -5.37
C GLU A 94 -20.65 -12.90 -3.89
N ALA A 95 -20.71 -14.17 -3.50
CA ALA A 95 -20.81 -14.56 -2.09
C ALA A 95 -19.57 -14.09 -1.33
N PHE A 96 -18.39 -14.27 -1.93
CA PHE A 96 -17.12 -13.86 -1.35
C PHE A 96 -17.02 -12.35 -1.11
N THR A 97 -17.43 -11.51 -2.07
CA THR A 97 -17.35 -10.04 -1.94
C THR A 97 -18.23 -9.50 -0.81
N LYS A 98 -19.31 -10.22 -0.45
CA LYS A 98 -20.21 -9.86 0.63
C LYS A 98 -19.67 -10.19 2.02
N LEU A 99 -18.58 -10.97 2.13
CA LEU A 99 -18.04 -11.41 3.42
C LEU A 99 -17.26 -10.32 4.18
N ALA A 100 -16.77 -9.30 3.49
CA ALA A 100 -16.00 -8.22 4.10
C ALA A 100 -16.07 -6.94 3.27
N GLY A 101 -15.88 -5.78 3.93
CA GLY A 101 -15.79 -4.49 3.23
C GLY A 101 -14.57 -4.36 2.30
N LEU A 102 -13.57 -5.24 2.47
CA LEU A 102 -12.39 -5.34 1.61
C LEU A 102 -12.01 -6.81 1.40
N CYS A 103 -11.92 -7.22 0.15
CA CYS A 103 -11.43 -8.53 -0.25
C CYS A 103 -10.34 -8.41 -1.31
N TYR A 104 -9.28 -9.21 -1.20
CA TYR A 104 -8.31 -9.45 -2.26
C TYR A 104 -8.60 -10.79 -2.92
N LEU A 105 -8.76 -10.81 -4.23
CA LEU A 105 -9.07 -12.02 -4.98
C LEU A 105 -8.00 -12.27 -6.04
N TYR A 106 -7.42 -13.46 -6.04
CA TYR A 106 -6.62 -13.92 -7.15
C TYR A 106 -7.50 -14.64 -8.17
N GLU A 107 -7.57 -14.11 -9.39
CA GLU A 107 -8.29 -14.69 -10.52
C GLU A 107 -7.53 -14.41 -11.81
N ASN A 108 -7.58 -15.33 -12.78
CA ASN A 108 -6.98 -15.14 -14.11
C ASN A 108 -5.51 -14.67 -14.07
N ALA A 109 -4.72 -15.29 -13.18
CA ALA A 109 -3.32 -14.96 -12.94
C ALA A 109 -3.03 -13.52 -12.45
N LYS A 110 -4.03 -12.85 -11.86
CA LYS A 110 -3.93 -11.47 -11.38
C LYS A 110 -4.59 -11.31 -10.03
N TRP A 111 -4.10 -10.32 -9.27
CA TRP A 111 -4.77 -9.88 -8.06
C TRP A 111 -5.76 -8.75 -8.33
N MET A 112 -6.94 -8.91 -7.76
CA MET A 112 -8.04 -7.96 -7.79
C MET A 112 -8.34 -7.49 -6.36
N ILE A 113 -8.68 -6.21 -6.22
CA ILE A 113 -9.18 -5.59 -5.01
C ILE A 113 -10.68 -5.39 -5.17
N LEU A 114 -11.46 -5.91 -4.23
CA LEU A 114 -12.91 -5.85 -4.21
C LEU A 114 -13.34 -5.01 -3.00
N ILE A 115 -14.00 -3.87 -3.25
CA ILE A 115 -14.46 -2.92 -2.21
C ILE A 115 -15.90 -2.54 -2.53
N GLY A 116 -16.85 -3.10 -1.78
CA GLY A 116 -18.26 -2.94 -2.09
C GLY A 116 -18.58 -3.46 -3.49
N ASP A 117 -19.03 -2.55 -4.36
CA ASP A 117 -19.35 -2.78 -5.77
C ASP A 117 -18.15 -2.61 -6.72
N ARG A 118 -17.00 -2.10 -6.22
CA ARG A 118 -15.81 -1.86 -7.04
C ARG A 118 -14.93 -3.11 -7.12
N CYS A 119 -14.42 -3.36 -8.33
CA CYS A 119 -13.48 -4.43 -8.63
C CYS A 119 -12.34 -3.85 -9.48
N GLU A 120 -11.17 -3.70 -8.87
CA GLU A 120 -10.01 -3.07 -9.50
C GLU A 120 -8.81 -4.01 -9.48
N SER A 121 -7.94 -3.92 -10.48
CA SER A 121 -6.67 -4.65 -10.40
C SER A 121 -5.74 -4.03 -9.35
N ILE A 122 -4.98 -4.85 -8.63
CA ILE A 122 -3.91 -4.38 -7.74
C ILE A 122 -2.92 -3.47 -8.49
N ASP A 123 -2.71 -3.68 -9.79
CA ASP A 123 -1.83 -2.84 -10.61
C ASP A 123 -2.31 -1.39 -10.70
N PHE A 124 -3.63 -1.17 -10.75
CA PHE A 124 -4.21 0.16 -10.76
C PHE A 124 -4.03 0.88 -9.42
N PHE A 125 -4.16 0.15 -8.30
CA PHE A 125 -3.95 0.73 -6.98
C PHE A 125 -2.49 1.14 -6.75
N GLN A 126 -1.52 0.39 -7.27
CA GLN A 126 -0.11 0.84 -7.23
C GLN A 126 0.13 2.07 -8.08
N ILE A 127 -0.56 2.24 -9.20
CA ILE A 127 -0.50 3.48 -9.97
C ILE A 127 -1.05 4.62 -9.11
N ILE A 128 -2.23 4.45 -8.51
CA ILE A 128 -2.81 5.44 -7.60
C ILE A 128 -1.91 5.72 -6.40
N GLU A 129 -1.34 4.71 -5.72
CA GLU A 129 -0.39 4.92 -4.63
C GLU A 129 0.94 5.47 -5.10
N SER A 130 1.44 5.17 -6.29
CA SER A 130 2.65 5.81 -6.82
C SER A 130 2.41 7.29 -7.17
N ILE A 131 1.16 7.64 -7.51
CA ILE A 131 0.70 9.01 -7.74
C ILE A 131 0.38 9.71 -6.39
N ASN A 132 -0.18 8.98 -5.42
CA ASN A 132 -0.64 9.43 -4.10
C ASN A 132 0.40 9.29 -2.99
N HIS A 133 1.49 8.55 -3.22
CA HIS A 133 2.78 8.79 -2.61
C HIS A 133 3.08 10.20 -3.06
N ARG A 134 2.59 11.13 -2.23
CA ARG A 134 2.73 12.57 -2.32
C ARG A 134 4.06 12.78 -2.99
N GLN A 135 4.10 13.46 -4.13
CA GLN A 135 5.37 13.71 -4.83
C GLN A 135 6.43 14.32 -3.87
N PHE A 136 5.97 14.83 -2.73
CA PHE A 136 6.71 15.37 -1.59
C PHE A 136 6.82 14.49 -0.32
N TYR A 137 6.44 13.21 -0.34
CA TYR A 137 6.69 12.31 0.80
C TYR A 137 8.21 12.14 0.95
N ASN A 138 8.75 12.50 2.12
CA ASN A 138 10.18 12.67 2.43
C ASN A 138 10.87 13.91 1.85
N PHE A 139 10.10 14.89 1.41
CA PHE A 139 10.64 16.21 1.11
C PHE A 139 10.33 17.19 2.24
N GLU A 140 11.30 18.05 2.52
CA GLU A 140 11.17 19.17 3.43
C GLU A 140 11.24 20.46 2.63
N ILE A 141 10.25 21.32 2.82
CA ILE A 141 10.16 22.59 2.11
C ILE A 141 10.54 23.69 3.10
N TYR A 142 11.49 24.53 2.68
CA TYR A 142 11.92 25.69 3.44
C TYR A 142 11.68 26.97 2.64
N GLU A 143 11.29 28.02 3.33
CA GLU A 143 11.22 29.38 2.81
C GLU A 143 12.42 30.16 3.36
N PHE A 144 13.08 30.95 2.51
CA PHE A 144 14.14 31.85 2.95
C PHE A 144 13.55 33.18 3.42
N GLN A 145 13.80 33.55 4.67
CA GLN A 145 13.40 34.82 5.25
C GLN A 145 14.54 35.85 5.12
N LYS A 146 14.20 37.14 5.20
CA LYS A 146 15.14 38.27 4.98
C LYS A 146 16.32 38.32 5.96
N GLU A 147 16.31 37.52 7.03
CA GLU A 147 17.32 37.52 8.10
C GLU A 147 18.30 36.34 8.04
N ASN A 148 18.51 35.74 6.85
CA ASN A 148 19.33 34.52 6.64
C ASN A 148 18.80 33.25 7.33
N GLU A 149 17.54 33.25 7.76
CA GLU A 149 16.91 32.10 8.39
C GLU A 149 15.97 31.36 7.43
N PHE A 150 15.99 30.03 7.51
CA PHE A 150 15.08 29.16 6.78
C PHE A 150 13.94 28.73 7.70
N SER A 151 12.70 29.03 7.34
CA SER A 151 11.52 28.53 8.03
C SER A 151 10.92 27.34 7.28
N LYS A 152 10.62 26.25 8.00
CA LYS A 152 9.94 25.09 7.41
C LYS A 152 8.50 25.44 7.05
N VAL A 153 8.10 25.14 5.83
CA VAL A 153 6.73 25.33 5.36
C VAL A 153 5.90 24.14 5.82
N HIS A 154 4.87 24.39 6.63
CA HIS A 154 3.98 23.36 7.19
C HIS A 154 2.73 23.06 6.33
N ILE A 155 2.68 23.62 5.11
CA ILE A 155 1.61 23.38 4.15
C ILE A 155 1.92 22.12 3.35
N SER A 156 0.92 21.26 3.17
CA SER A 156 1.03 20.04 2.36
C SER A 156 0.65 20.33 0.91
N PHE A 157 1.50 19.91 -0.03
CA PHE A 157 1.26 20.00 -1.47
C PHE A 157 1.10 18.60 -2.06
N SER A 158 0.19 18.44 -3.01
CA SER A 158 -0.09 17.13 -3.63
C SER A 158 0.78 16.89 -4.86
N ASN A 159 1.20 17.95 -5.56
CA ASN A 159 1.98 17.87 -6.78
C ASN A 159 2.84 19.13 -7.04
N TRP A 160 3.80 19.02 -7.98
CA TRP A 160 4.71 20.12 -8.35
C TRP A 160 4.01 21.38 -8.87
N LYS A 161 2.83 21.25 -9.51
CA LYS A 161 2.09 22.41 -10.05
C LYS A 161 1.53 23.27 -8.91
N GLU A 162 0.97 22.65 -7.88
CA GLU A 162 0.49 23.35 -6.67
C GLU A 162 1.63 24.06 -5.95
N LEU A 163 2.78 23.40 -5.76
CA LEU A 163 3.95 24.00 -5.12
C LEU A 163 4.46 25.23 -5.88
N LYS A 164 4.55 25.12 -7.22
CA LYS A 164 4.97 26.24 -8.07
C LYS A 164 3.96 27.38 -8.04
N ALA A 165 2.67 27.07 -8.18
CA ALA A 165 1.61 28.07 -8.10
C ALA A 165 1.64 28.83 -6.78
N TYR A 166 1.81 28.13 -5.65
CA TYR A 166 1.95 28.76 -4.34
C TYR A 166 3.21 29.66 -4.26
N ALA A 167 4.37 29.18 -4.73
CA ALA A 167 5.59 29.98 -4.75
C ALA A 167 5.43 31.27 -5.59
N ASP A 168 4.72 31.18 -6.72
CA ASP A 168 4.47 32.30 -7.61
C ASP A 168 3.42 33.28 -7.02
N THR A 169 2.29 32.77 -6.50
CA THR A 169 1.21 33.57 -5.88
C THR A 169 1.69 34.32 -4.64
N GLU A 170 2.43 33.65 -3.76
CA GLU A 170 2.95 34.26 -2.54
C GLU A 170 4.25 35.06 -2.78
N ASN A 171 4.80 34.98 -4.00
CA ASN A 171 6.09 35.55 -4.38
C ASN A 171 7.24 35.13 -3.43
N LYS A 172 7.24 33.85 -3.03
CA LYS A 172 8.19 33.26 -2.08
C LYS A 172 9.19 32.35 -2.77
N THR A 173 10.46 32.43 -2.37
CA THR A 173 11.48 31.46 -2.79
C THR A 173 11.41 30.22 -1.91
N LEU A 174 11.12 29.07 -2.52
CA LEU A 174 11.01 27.80 -1.82
C LEU A 174 12.18 26.88 -2.15
N TYR A 175 12.76 26.29 -1.12
CA TYR A 175 13.86 25.34 -1.20
C TYR A 175 13.35 23.97 -0.83
N LEU A 176 13.50 23.03 -1.74
CA LEU A 176 13.01 21.68 -1.56
C LEU A 176 14.17 20.73 -1.29
N PHE A 177 14.19 20.17 -0.09
CA PHE A 177 15.19 19.21 0.35
C PHE A 177 14.62 17.80 0.41
N ARG A 178 15.44 16.82 0.06
CA ARG A 178 15.17 15.41 0.35
C ARG A 178 16.28 14.91 1.28
N LYS A 179 15.94 14.65 2.54
CA LYS A 179 16.93 14.50 3.61
C LYS A 179 17.83 15.76 3.61
N ASN A 180 19.15 15.60 3.51
CA ASN A 180 20.10 16.72 3.56
C ASN A 180 20.55 17.21 2.18
N ARG A 181 19.82 16.85 1.10
CA ARG A 181 20.18 17.25 -0.27
C ARG A 181 19.14 18.21 -0.81
N LEU A 182 19.58 19.39 -1.23
CA LEU A 182 18.75 20.31 -2.00
C LEU A 182 18.45 19.65 -3.35
N VAL A 183 17.17 19.49 -3.66
CA VAL A 183 16.70 18.89 -4.89
C VAL A 183 16.40 19.97 -5.92
N THR A 184 15.71 21.03 -5.51
CA THR A 184 15.38 22.15 -6.40
C THR A 184 15.02 23.41 -5.60
N VAL A 185 14.97 24.53 -6.32
CA VAL A 185 14.55 25.83 -5.80
C VAL A 185 13.49 26.42 -6.72
N PHE A 186 12.40 26.93 -6.14
CA PHE A 186 11.35 27.64 -6.86
C PHE A 186 11.45 29.14 -6.64
N ASN A 187 11.15 29.90 -7.69
CA ASN A 187 11.02 31.37 -7.62
C ASN A 187 12.27 32.06 -7.02
N HIS A 188 13.47 31.57 -7.39
CA HIS A 188 14.73 32.14 -6.90
C HIS A 188 14.96 33.53 -7.52
N PRO A 189 15.42 34.54 -6.76
CA PRO A 189 15.59 35.91 -7.28
C PRO A 189 16.56 35.99 -8.46
N LEU A 190 17.58 35.11 -8.48
CA LEU A 190 18.54 35.04 -9.58
C LEU A 190 17.98 34.39 -10.86
N THR A 191 16.93 33.56 -10.77
CA THR A 191 16.27 32.99 -11.95
C THR A 191 15.27 33.95 -12.60
N LYS A 192 14.91 35.06 -11.95
CA LYS A 192 14.07 36.12 -12.53
C LYS A 192 14.84 37.12 -13.39
N LYS A 193 16.18 37.10 -13.39
CA LYS A 193 17.02 37.93 -14.27
C LYS A 193 17.47 37.16 -15.50
N ALA A 194 16.55 36.95 -16.44
CA ALA A 194 16.89 36.61 -17.82
C ALA A 194 15.77 37.00 -18.78
N ILE A 195 15.31 38.26 -18.72
CA ILE A 195 14.72 38.95 -19.87
C ILE A 195 15.25 40.39 -19.79
N VAL A 196 16.29 40.68 -20.58
CA VAL A 196 16.59 42.02 -21.07
C VAL A 196 15.98 42.10 -22.45
#